data_AF-A0A939BSF3-F1
#
_entry.id   AF-A0A939BSF3-F1
#
_cell.length_a   1.000
_cell.length_b   1.000
_cell.length_c   1.000
_cell.angle_alpha   90.00
_cell.angle_beta   90.00
_cell.angle_gamma   90.00
#
_symmetry.space_group_name_H-M   'P 1'
#
loop_
_entity.id
_entity.type
_entity.pdbx_description
1 polymer ?
#
loop_
_entity_poly.entity_id
_entity_poly.type
_entity_poly.pdbx_seq_one_letter_code
_entity_poly.pdbx_strand_id
1 'polypeptide(L)'
;MNYVVQPGDTLNQLAARFGVSVQQIIRANNLTPPYILYIGQTLFIPTQGQPGIPSPQPETGLSRRVTSLENRVDRLETRIDRLDRQLTNLDNRLDRLERPRRTP
;
A
#
# COMPACT_ATOMS: atom_id res chain seq x y z
N MET A 1 -15.41 19.90 -18.37
CA MET A 1 -16.55 19.15 -18.93
C MET A 1 -17.68 19.15 -17.91
N ASN A 2 -18.94 19.28 -18.32
CA ASN A 2 -20.09 19.17 -17.41
C ASN A 2 -20.63 17.74 -17.42
N TYR A 3 -20.79 17.14 -16.25
CA TYR A 3 -21.28 15.79 -16.06
C TYR A 3 -22.53 15.79 -15.19
N VAL A 4 -23.57 15.09 -15.61
CA VAL A 4 -24.80 14.92 -14.82
C VAL A 4 -24.67 13.63 -14.01
N VAL A 5 -24.70 13.76 -12.68
CA VAL A 5 -24.60 12.64 -11.74
C VAL A 5 -25.73 11.65 -11.98
N GLN A 6 -25.38 10.37 -12.15
CA GLN A 6 -26.33 9.27 -12.30
C GLN A 6 -26.53 8.54 -10.96
N PRO A 7 -27.64 7.81 -10.79
CA PRO A 7 -27.83 6.96 -9.61
C PRO A 7 -26.67 5.96 -9.46
N GLY A 8 -26.03 5.98 -8.28
CA GLY A 8 -24.89 5.13 -7.95
C GLY A 8 -23.51 5.73 -8.23
N ASP A 9 -23.44 6.92 -8.83
CA ASP A 9 -22.18 7.64 -8.98
C ASP A 9 -21.66 8.12 -7.62
N THR A 10 -20.35 8.01 -7.46
CA THR A 10 -19.63 8.59 -6.31
C THR A 10 -18.51 9.47 -6.82
N LEU A 11 -18.11 10.46 -6.01
CA LEU A 11 -16.98 11.33 -6.32
C LEU A 11 -15.72 10.53 -6.65
N ASN A 12 -15.50 9.39 -5.98
CA ASN A 12 -14.34 8.52 -6.19
C ASN A 12 -14.38 7.81 -7.54
N GLN A 13 -15.54 7.24 -7.92
CA GLN A 13 -15.71 6.62 -9.24
C GLN A 13 -15.60 7.66 -10.36
N LEU A 14 -16.18 8.85 -10.17
CA LEU A 14 -16.12 9.93 -11.13
C LEU A 14 -14.68 10.45 -11.30
N ALA A 15 -13.97 10.64 -10.19
CA ALA A 15 -12.56 10.98 -10.17
C ALA A 15 -11.70 9.97 -10.97
N ALA A 16 -11.85 8.68 -10.67
CA ALA A 16 -11.13 7.61 -11.36
C ALA A 16 -11.47 7.55 -12.86
N ARG A 17 -12.76 7.65 -13.21
CA ARG A 17 -13.26 7.58 -14.59
C ARG A 17 -12.71 8.72 -15.46
N PHE A 18 -12.63 9.92 -14.90
CA PHE A 18 -12.17 11.11 -15.62
C PHE A 18 -10.68 11.43 -15.40
N GLY A 19 -9.95 10.59 -14.64
CA GLY A 19 -8.53 10.79 -14.34
C GLY A 19 -8.23 12.06 -13.54
N VAL A 20 -9.20 12.55 -12.76
CA VAL A 20 -9.05 13.75 -11.92
C VAL A 20 -9.10 13.37 -10.44
N SER A 21 -8.64 14.23 -9.54
CA SER A 21 -8.74 13.94 -8.09
C SER A 21 -10.06 14.39 -7.51
N VAL A 22 -10.57 13.69 -6.49
CA VAL A 22 -11.81 14.05 -5.77
C VAL A 22 -11.75 15.50 -5.27
N GLN A 23 -10.62 15.93 -4.70
CA GLN A 23 -10.43 17.32 -4.26
C GLN A 23 -10.54 18.34 -5.40
N GLN A 24 -10.10 17.99 -6.61
CA GLN A 24 -10.23 18.88 -7.77
C GLN A 24 -11.70 19.05 -8.15
N ILE A 25 -12.49 17.98 -8.12
CA ILE A 25 -13.94 18.04 -8.35
C ILE A 25 -14.62 18.87 -7.26
N ILE A 26 -14.27 18.64 -5.98
CA ILE A 26 -14.82 19.38 -4.84
C ILE A 26 -14.54 20.88 -4.97
N ARG A 27 -13.28 21.26 -5.23
CA ARG A 27 -12.87 22.66 -5.36
C ARG A 27 -13.50 23.33 -6.58
N ALA A 28 -13.57 22.62 -7.70
CA ALA A 28 -14.16 23.16 -8.92
C ALA A 28 -15.69 23.37 -8.81
N ASN A 29 -16.36 22.61 -7.94
CA ASN A 29 -17.80 22.70 -7.71
C ASN A 29 -18.17 23.32 -6.35
N ASN A 30 -17.19 23.82 -5.60
CA ASN A 30 -17.36 24.32 -4.23
C ASN A 30 -18.20 23.41 -3.32
N LEU A 31 -17.99 22.09 -3.41
CA LEU A 31 -18.73 21.12 -2.61
C LEU A 31 -18.31 21.22 -1.14
N THR A 32 -19.27 21.24 -0.24
CA THR A 32 -19.03 21.22 1.21
C THR A 32 -19.24 19.81 1.78
N PRO A 33 -18.61 19.47 2.92
CA PRO A 33 -18.97 18.28 3.68
C PRO A 33 -20.48 18.30 3.94
N PRO A 34 -21.22 17.19 3.77
CA PRO A 34 -20.77 15.79 3.66
C PRO A 34 -20.41 15.27 2.26
N TYR A 35 -20.20 16.14 1.26
CA TYR A 35 -19.82 15.76 -0.11
C TYR A 35 -20.77 14.75 -0.80
N ILE A 36 -22.06 14.85 -0.47
CA ILE A 36 -23.10 14.00 -1.05
C ILE A 36 -23.40 14.48 -2.47
N LEU A 37 -23.41 13.54 -3.41
CA LEU A 37 -23.84 13.80 -4.78
C LEU A 37 -25.33 13.52 -4.90
N TYR A 38 -26.04 14.44 -5.55
CA TYR A 38 -27.47 14.28 -5.84
C TYR A 38 -27.65 13.81 -7.27
N ILE A 39 -28.57 12.87 -7.47
CA ILE A 39 -28.91 12.37 -8.81
C ILE A 39 -29.46 13.55 -9.63
N GLY A 40 -28.94 13.73 -10.85
CA GLY A 40 -29.27 14.87 -11.71
C GLY A 40 -28.46 16.14 -11.43
N GLN A 41 -27.58 16.14 -10.43
CA GLN A 41 -26.68 17.25 -10.16
C GLN A 41 -25.69 17.41 -11.30
N THR A 42 -25.53 18.64 -11.80
CA THR A 42 -24.50 18.95 -12.79
C THR A 42 -23.20 19.29 -12.07
N LEU A 43 -22.16 18.49 -12.30
CA LEU A 43 -20.81 18.71 -11.81
C LEU A 43 -19.90 19.15 -12.94
N PHE A 44 -19.09 20.17 -12.68
CA PHE A 44 -17.98 20.57 -13.51
C PHE A 44 -16.75 19.71 -13.20
N ILE A 45 -16.34 18.90 -14.17
CA ILE A 45 -15.15 18.06 -14.08
C ILE A 45 -14.02 18.77 -14.82
N PRO A 46 -12.95 19.21 -14.11
CA PRO A 46 -11.80 19.88 -14.72
C PRO A 46 -10.93 18.85 -15.47
N THR A 47 -11.36 18.45 -16.67
CA THR A 47 -10.62 17.57 -17.58
C THR A 47 -9.56 18.37 -18.35
N GLN A 48 -8.65 19.05 -17.67
CA GLN A 48 -7.51 19.70 -18.33
C GLN A 48 -6.26 18.85 -18.12
N GLY A 49 -6.06 17.91 -19.04
CA GLY A 49 -4.77 17.49 -19.60
C GLY A 49 -3.51 17.41 -18.72
N GLN A 50 -3.60 17.16 -17.42
CA GLN A 50 -2.44 16.83 -16.59
C GLN A 50 -2.44 15.34 -16.26
N PRO A 51 -1.75 14.51 -17.05
CA PRO A 51 -1.34 13.20 -16.58
C PRO A 51 -0.30 13.36 -15.46
N GLY A 52 -0.54 12.70 -14.33
CA GLY A 52 0.37 12.70 -13.17
C GLY A 52 0.10 13.91 -12.28
N ILE A 53 -0.43 13.77 -11.08
CA ILE A 53 -0.01 12.84 -10.02
C ILE A 53 -1.29 12.37 -9.33
N PRO A 54 -1.47 11.07 -9.02
CA PRO A 54 -2.51 10.67 -8.09
C PRO A 54 -2.28 11.45 -6.81
N SER A 55 -3.17 12.40 -6.50
CA SER A 55 -3.20 13.02 -5.17
C SER A 55 -3.12 11.88 -4.18
N PRO A 56 -2.13 11.84 -3.27
CA PRO A 56 -2.12 10.80 -2.26
C PRO A 56 -3.45 10.93 -1.51
N GLN A 57 -4.36 9.99 -1.77
CA GLN A 57 -5.32 9.58 -0.76
C GLN A 57 -4.51 9.42 0.54
N PRO A 58 -5.07 9.72 1.72
CA PRO A 58 -4.37 9.48 2.99
C PRO A 58 -4.18 7.97 3.27
N GLU A 59 -3.62 7.21 2.33
CA GLU A 59 -2.97 5.92 2.52
C GLU A 59 -1.54 6.09 3.10
N THR A 60 -1.14 7.34 3.36
CA THR A 60 0.23 7.75 3.65
C THR A 60 0.79 7.18 4.97
N GLY A 61 -0.06 6.65 5.85
CA GLY A 61 0.37 5.94 7.05
C GLY A 61 0.49 4.43 6.84
N LEU A 62 -0.56 3.79 6.32
CA LEU A 62 -0.63 2.33 6.25
C LEU A 62 0.31 1.77 5.20
N SER A 63 0.39 2.35 4.00
CA SER A 63 1.26 1.85 2.93
C SER A 63 2.74 1.98 3.30
N ARG A 64 3.13 3.09 3.96
CA ARG A 64 4.50 3.24 4.50
C ARG A 64 4.80 2.26 5.63
N ARG A 65 3.83 1.99 6.49
CA ARG A 65 3.95 0.99 7.56
C ARG A 65 4.08 -0.41 6.98
N VAL A 66 3.31 -0.75 5.94
CA VAL A 66 3.41 -2.03 5.22
C VAL A 66 4.80 -2.17 4.63
N THR A 67 5.28 -1.19 3.84
CA THR A 67 6.64 -1.25 3.28
C THR A 67 7.72 -1.37 4.37
N SER A 68 7.56 -0.67 5.50
CA SER A 68 8.50 -0.80 6.62
C SER A 68 8.41 -2.15 7.33
N LEU A 69 7.24 -2.79 7.39
CA LEU A 69 7.05 -4.13 7.96
C LEU A 69 7.64 -5.19 7.04
N GLU A 70 7.41 -5.11 5.73
CA GLU A 70 7.99 -6.02 4.73
C GLU A 70 9.53 -6.03 4.83
N ASN A 71 10.17 -4.86 4.90
CA ASN A 71 11.62 -4.77 5.09
C ASN A 71 12.12 -5.37 6.42
N ARG A 72 11.28 -5.32 7.47
CA ARG A 72 11.63 -5.94 8.76
C ARG A 72 11.50 -7.45 8.70
N VAL A 73 10.51 -7.96 7.98
CA VAL A 73 10.31 -9.41 7.77
C VAL A 73 11.50 -10.00 7.03
N ASP A 74 11.92 -9.41 5.90
CA ASP A 74 13.10 -9.86 5.13
C ASP A 74 14.38 -9.96 5.99
N ARG A 75 14.61 -8.94 6.84
CA ARG A 75 15.74 -8.92 7.78
C ARG A 75 15.65 -10.03 8.83
N LEU A 76 14.45 -10.34 9.31
CA LEU A 76 14.23 -11.41 10.27
C LEU A 76 14.44 -12.77 9.63
N GLU A 77 13.94 -12.98 8.40
CA GLU A 77 14.13 -14.23 7.65
C GLU A 77 15.62 -14.51 7.40
N THR A 78 16.38 -13.51 6.97
CA THR A 78 17.85 -13.64 6.80
C THR A 78 18.55 -14.02 8.12
N ARG A 79 18.07 -13.47 9.24
CA ARG A 79 18.65 -13.75 10.55
C ARG A 79 18.32 -15.15 11.04
N ILE A 80 17.12 -15.65 10.72
CA ILE A 80 16.71 -17.03 10.99
C ILE A 80 17.58 -18.01 10.19
N ASP A 81 17.80 -17.77 8.89
CA ASP A 81 18.70 -18.61 8.07
C ASP A 81 20.12 -18.66 8.65
N ARG A 82 20.63 -17.51 9.11
CA ARG A 82 21.95 -17.49 9.75
C ARG A 82 21.99 -18.29 11.05
N LEU A 83 20.95 -18.20 11.87
CA LEU A 83 20.85 -18.96 13.12
C LEU A 83 20.77 -20.46 12.86
N ASP A 84 20.04 -20.87 11.83
CA ASP A 84 19.95 -22.28 11.42
C ASP A 84 21.32 -22.86 11.07
N ARG A 85 22.08 -22.17 10.21
CA ARG A 85 23.46 -22.57 9.87
C ARG A 85 24.39 -22.63 11.08
N GLN A 86 24.21 -21.72 12.04
CA GLN A 86 24.98 -21.75 13.29
C GLN A 86 24.63 -22.98 14.12
N LEU A 87 23.35 -23.34 14.21
CA LEU A 87 22.90 -24.57 14.87
C LEU A 87 23.50 -25.80 14.19
N THR A 88 23.43 -25.89 12.86
CA THR A 88 24.04 -27.00 12.10
C THR A 88 25.53 -27.13 12.37
N ASN A 89 26.26 -26.01 12.46
CA ASN A 89 27.69 -26.06 12.77
C ASN A 89 27.93 -26.47 14.22
N LEU A 90 27.08 -26.07 15.16
CA LEU A 90 27.20 -26.44 16.56
C LEU A 90 26.92 -27.94 16.77
N ASP A 91 25.92 -28.47 16.07
CA ASP A 91 25.56 -29.88 16.06
C ASP A 91 26.70 -30.75 15.52
N ASN A 92 27.28 -30.38 14.37
CA ASN A 92 28.47 -31.03 13.82
C ASN A 92 29.68 -31.00 14.76
N ARG A 93 29.80 -29.96 15.58
CA ARG A 93 30.87 -29.87 16.59
C ARG A 93 30.59 -30.82 17.74
N LEU A 94 29.35 -30.86 18.24
CA LEU A 94 28.93 -31.80 19.28
C LEU A 94 29.15 -33.26 18.86
N ASP A 95 28.73 -33.66 17.66
CA ASP A 95 28.98 -35.02 17.13
C ASP A 95 30.48 -35.39 17.19
N ARG A 96 31.37 -34.45 16.85
CA ARG A 96 32.82 -34.68 16.90
C ARG A 96 33.37 -34.80 18.32
N LEU A 97 32.78 -34.10 19.29
CA LEU A 97 33.17 -34.20 20.70
C LEU A 97 32.60 -35.47 21.36
N GLU A 98 31.42 -35.91 20.94
CA GLU A 98 30.73 -37.08 21.46
C GLU A 98 31.17 -38.40 20.82
N ARG A 99 31.88 -38.35 19.68
CA ARG A 99 32.57 -39.54 19.13
C ARG A 99 33.56 -40.06 20.19
N PRO A 100 33.30 -41.23 20.82
CA PRO A 100 34.22 -41.77 21.81
C PRO A 100 35.56 -42.03 21.12
N ARG A 101 36.66 -41.88 21.86
CA ARG A 101 37.94 -42.46 21.46
C ARG A 101 37.70 -43.96 21.26
N ARG A 102 37.43 -44.37 20.01
CA ARG A 102 37.67 -45.74 19.57
C ARG A 102 39.19 -45.90 19.62
N THR A 103 39.70 -46.16 20.81
CA THR A 103 41.00 -46.78 20.98
C THR A 103 40.89 -48.18 20.40
N PRO A 104 41.82 -48.61 19.54
CA PRO A 104 41.90 -50.00 19.10
C PRO A 104 42.15 -50.95 20.27
#